data_AF-A0A3R7CYM3-F1
#
_entry.id   AF-A0A3R7CYM3-F1
#
_cell.length_a   1.000
_cell.length_b   1.000
_cell.length_c   1.000
_cell.angle_alpha   90.00
_cell.angle_beta   90.00
_cell.angle_gamma   90.00
#
_symmetry.space_group_name_H-M   'P 1'
#
loop_
_entity.id
_entity.type
_entity.pdbx_description
1 polymer ?
#
loop_
_entity_poly.entity_id
_entity_poly.type
_entity_poly.pdbx_seq_one_letter_code
_entity_poly.pdbx_strand_id
1 'polypeptide(L)'
;MGLILKTILTSKSIYVPERAVNVVLTVPKKFLSEPYELQDDAVIHGEILEIEEIGKEFKADEIIGKEIELILRLGYIGYDDWLYFSRDSWPLLRDYGILPEHFIITVSLKEIRTDEETVEIYPKRDVVV
;
A
#
# COMPACT_ATOMS: atom_id res chain seq x y z
N MET A 1 -5.68 2.37 14.50
CA MET A 1 -5.09 3.65 14.03
C MET A 1 -3.98 3.30 13.06
N GLY A 2 -3.55 4.25 12.22
CA GLY A 2 -2.54 3.97 11.21
C GLY A 2 -2.15 5.16 10.34
N LEU A 3 -1.38 4.88 9.29
CA LEU A 3 -1.16 5.81 8.19
C LEU A 3 -2.24 5.59 7.12
N ILE A 4 -3.12 6.56 6.95
CA ILE A 4 -4.15 6.56 5.90
C ILE A 4 -3.53 7.19 4.65
N LEU A 5 -3.43 6.40 3.59
CA LEU A 5 -2.86 6.80 2.31
C LEU A 5 -3.94 6.78 1.24
N LYS A 6 -4.20 7.95 0.61
CA LYS A 6 -5.05 8.05 -0.58
C LYS A 6 -4.20 8.30 -1.81
N THR A 7 -4.15 7.34 -2.72
CA THR A 7 -3.27 7.45 -3.90
C THR A 7 -3.84 6.72 -5.11
N ILE A 8 -3.32 7.06 -6.28
CA ILE A 8 -3.62 6.35 -7.53
C ILE A 8 -2.85 5.03 -7.55
N LEU A 9 -3.52 3.94 -7.92
CA LEU A 9 -2.84 2.68 -8.22
C LEU A 9 -1.94 2.89 -9.44
N THR A 10 -0.68 2.51 -9.35
CA THR A 10 0.25 2.62 -10.48
C THR A 10 0.96 1.31 -10.75
N SER A 11 1.46 1.15 -11.97
CA SER A 11 2.29 0.04 -12.38
C SER A 11 3.76 0.45 -12.44
N LYS A 12 4.65 -0.34 -11.84
CA LYS A 12 6.10 -0.20 -11.93
C LYS A 12 6.76 -1.54 -12.21
N SER A 13 7.52 -1.60 -13.30
CA SER A 13 8.14 -2.84 -13.79
C SER A 13 9.60 -3.01 -13.36
N ILE A 14 10.15 -2.04 -12.61
CA ILE A 14 11.58 -1.97 -12.30
C ILE A 14 11.78 -2.35 -10.82
N TYR A 15 12.67 -3.31 -10.54
CA TYR A 15 12.98 -3.81 -9.20
C TYR A 15 11.74 -4.23 -8.38
N VAL A 16 10.83 -4.98 -9.01
CA VAL A 16 9.67 -5.57 -8.33
C VAL A 16 10.14 -6.65 -7.36
N PRO A 17 9.76 -6.59 -6.07
CA PRO A 17 10.06 -7.66 -5.12
C PRO A 17 9.52 -9.02 -5.58
N GLU A 18 10.23 -10.11 -5.30
CA GLU A 18 9.88 -11.45 -5.81
C GLU A 18 8.45 -11.90 -5.43
N ARG A 19 8.07 -11.58 -4.18
CA ARG A 19 6.77 -11.90 -3.57
C ARG A 19 5.65 -10.92 -3.94
N ALA A 20 5.93 -9.93 -4.78
CA ALA A 20 4.98 -8.89 -5.15
C ALA A 20 4.60 -8.94 -6.64
N VAL A 21 3.55 -8.22 -6.99
CA VAL A 21 3.19 -7.88 -8.37
C VAL A 21 3.65 -6.46 -8.70
N ASN A 22 3.68 -6.09 -9.97
CA ASN A 22 4.15 -4.79 -10.45
C ASN A 22 3.16 -3.63 -10.19
N VAL A 23 2.23 -3.78 -9.24
CA VAL A 23 1.24 -2.76 -8.87
C VAL A 23 1.63 -2.17 -7.53
N VAL A 24 1.60 -0.84 -7.42
CA VAL A 24 2.22 -0.13 -6.30
C VAL A 24 1.42 1.09 -5.84
N LEU A 25 1.44 1.33 -4.53
CA LEU A 25 1.08 2.59 -3.89
C LEU A 25 2.34 3.41 -3.63
N THR A 26 2.29 4.70 -3.94
CA THR A 26 3.40 5.62 -3.64
C THR A 26 3.14 6.29 -2.30
N VAL A 27 4.12 6.27 -1.40
CA VAL A 27 4.02 6.88 -0.06
C VAL A 27 5.23 7.77 0.22
N PRO A 28 5.07 8.98 0.79
CA PRO A 28 6.23 9.81 1.12
C PRO A 28 7.05 9.20 2.26
N LYS A 29 8.37 9.12 2.07
CA LYS A 29 9.35 8.50 2.99
C LYS A 29 9.22 8.96 4.43
N LYS A 30 9.05 10.27 4.62
CA LYS A 30 8.92 10.94 5.93
C LYS A 30 7.77 10.43 6.79
N PHE A 31 6.81 9.71 6.21
CA PHE A 31 5.66 9.14 6.93
C PHE A 31 5.76 7.62 7.14
N LEU A 32 6.73 6.93 6.53
CA LEU A 32 6.83 5.47 6.67
C LEU A 32 8.26 4.97 6.80
N SER A 33 9.11 5.02 5.76
CA SER A 33 10.44 4.42 5.87
C SER A 33 11.38 5.17 6.81
N GLU A 34 11.41 6.50 6.76
CA GLU A 34 12.31 7.33 7.57
C GLU A 34 12.05 7.22 9.08
N PRO A 35 10.81 7.43 9.60
CA PRO A 35 10.57 7.40 11.04
C PRO A 35 10.67 6.00 11.67
N TYR A 36 10.60 4.94 10.88
CA TYR A 36 10.70 3.55 11.34
C TYR A 36 11.98 2.85 10.85
N GLU A 37 12.91 3.58 10.23
CA GLU A 37 14.21 3.09 9.74
C GLU A 37 14.11 1.82 8.86
N LEU A 38 13.07 1.75 8.03
CA LEU A 38 12.74 0.54 7.27
C LEU A 38 13.75 0.23 6.18
N GLN A 39 13.89 -1.05 5.87
CA GLN A 39 14.69 -1.58 4.77
C GLN A 39 13.79 -2.06 3.63
N ASP A 40 14.41 -2.28 2.46
CA ASP A 40 13.75 -2.98 1.35
C ASP A 40 13.15 -4.32 1.82
N ASP A 41 12.06 -4.71 1.17
CA ASP A 41 11.32 -5.97 1.38
C ASP A 41 10.60 -6.10 2.74
N ALA A 42 10.56 -5.03 3.54
CA ALA A 42 9.70 -4.97 4.73
C ALA A 42 8.21 -5.16 4.35
N VAL A 43 7.50 -5.96 5.14
CA VAL A 43 6.09 -6.28 4.88
C VAL A 43 5.21 -5.30 5.63
N ILE A 44 4.28 -4.66 4.93
CA ILE A 44 3.34 -3.69 5.49
C ILE A 44 1.94 -4.27 5.40
N HIS A 45 1.27 -4.40 6.54
CA HIS A 45 -0.12 -4.82 6.61
C HIS A 45 -1.04 -3.61 6.74
N GLY A 46 -2.15 -3.67 6.02
CA GLY A 46 -3.16 -2.63 6.05
C GLY A 46 -4.54 -3.14 5.68
N GLU A 47 -5.46 -2.19 5.54
CA GLU A 47 -6.87 -2.42 5.22
C GLU A 47 -7.32 -1.45 4.14
N ILE A 48 -8.16 -1.92 3.21
CA ILE A 48 -8.78 -1.06 2.20
C ILE A 48 -9.95 -0.31 2.82
N LEU A 49 -9.91 1.02 2.77
CA LEU A 49 -10.97 1.89 3.28
C LEU A 49 -11.92 2.37 2.18
N GLU A 50 -11.41 2.62 0.98
CA GLU A 50 -12.17 3.17 -0.14
C GLU A 50 -11.51 2.84 -1.49
N ILE A 51 -12.31 2.68 -2.53
CA ILE A 51 -11.86 2.54 -3.93
C ILE A 51 -12.75 3.36 -4.85
N GLU A 52 -12.15 4.17 -5.70
CA GLU A 52 -12.83 5.04 -6.66
C GLU A 52 -12.26 4.80 -8.08
N GLU A 53 -13.13 4.66 -9.09
CA GLU A 53 -12.72 4.69 -10.50
C GLU A 53 -12.65 6.15 -10.97
N ILE A 54 -11.56 6.51 -11.64
CA ILE A 54 -11.35 7.89 -12.10
C ILE A 54 -12.35 8.22 -13.20
N GLY A 55 -13.23 9.18 -12.91
CA GLY A 55 -14.21 9.70 -13.86
C GLY A 55 -15.45 8.82 -14.06
N LYS A 56 -15.67 7.81 -13.21
CA LYS A 56 -16.87 6.96 -13.23
C LYS A 56 -17.36 6.63 -11.82
N GLU A 57 -18.64 6.25 -11.73
CA GLU A 57 -19.14 5.61 -10.52
C GLU A 57 -18.67 4.16 -10.47
N PHE A 58 -18.03 3.79 -9.36
CA PHE A 58 -17.59 2.43 -9.08
C PHE A 58 -18.15 2.01 -7.72
N LYS A 59 -18.58 0.74 -7.62
CA LYS A 59 -19.06 0.16 -6.38
C LYS A 59 -18.44 -1.22 -6.20
N ALA A 60 -17.70 -1.38 -5.12
CA ALA A 60 -17.14 -2.66 -4.70
C ALA A 60 -17.15 -2.75 -3.17
N ASP A 61 -18.33 -2.59 -2.56
CA ASP A 61 -18.46 -2.51 -1.09
C ASP A 61 -17.90 -3.75 -0.37
N GLU A 62 -17.84 -4.90 -1.05
CA GLU A 62 -17.27 -6.15 -0.54
C GLU A 62 -15.75 -6.12 -0.32
N ILE A 63 -15.04 -5.20 -0.99
CA ILE A 63 -13.59 -5.05 -0.85
C ILE A 63 -13.21 -4.14 0.32
N ILE A 64 -14.16 -3.33 0.78
CA ILE A 64 -13.95 -2.41 1.90
C ILE A 64 -13.81 -3.21 3.19
N GLY A 65 -12.81 -2.88 3.99
CA GLY A 65 -12.47 -3.61 5.21
C GLY A 65 -11.61 -4.85 5.01
N LYS A 66 -11.22 -5.17 3.77
CA LYS A 66 -10.34 -6.30 3.48
C LYS A 66 -8.89 -5.95 3.81
N GLU A 67 -8.22 -6.92 4.42
CA GLU A 67 -6.79 -6.82 4.72
C GLU A 67 -5.97 -6.98 3.44
N ILE A 68 -4.88 -6.20 3.37
CA ILE A 68 -3.90 -6.26 2.31
C ILE A 68 -2.49 -6.33 2.91
N GLU A 69 -1.63 -7.02 2.18
CA GLU A 69 -0.20 -7.10 2.42
C GLU A 69 0.54 -6.41 1.27
N LEU A 70 1.40 -5.47 1.62
CA LEU A 70 2.24 -4.70 0.73
C LEU A 70 3.71 -4.96 1.05
N ILE A 71 4.57 -4.94 0.04
CA ILE A 71 6.01 -5.11 0.17
C ILE A 71 6.69 -3.80 -0.15
N LEU A 72 7.44 -3.28 0.82
CA LEU A 72 8.14 -2.01 0.71
C LEU A 72 9.35 -2.13 -0.21
N ARG A 73 9.50 -1.14 -1.08
CA ARG A 73 10.74 -0.84 -1.79
C ARG A 73 11.07 0.62 -1.59
N LEU A 74 12.26 0.89 -1.08
CA LEU A 74 12.77 2.24 -0.85
C LEU A 74 13.07 2.94 -2.18
N GLY A 75 12.55 4.14 -2.34
CA GLY A 75 12.94 5.00 -3.46
C GLY A 75 14.32 5.61 -3.24
N TYR A 76 15.39 5.05 -3.81
CA TYR A 76 16.75 5.60 -3.59
C TYR A 76 16.95 7.02 -4.13
N ILE A 77 16.05 7.48 -5.01
CA ILE A 77 16.04 8.83 -5.57
C ILE A 77 14.64 9.42 -5.35
N GLY A 78 14.58 10.64 -4.82
CA GLY A 78 13.32 11.35 -4.57
C GLY A 78 12.83 11.23 -3.12
N TYR A 79 11.55 11.55 -2.91
CA TYR A 79 10.94 11.68 -1.59
C TYR A 79 9.95 10.56 -1.24
N ASP A 80 9.76 9.61 -2.16
CA ASP A 80 8.72 8.61 -2.06
C ASP A 80 9.29 7.19 -2.05
N ASP A 81 8.58 6.30 -1.38
CA ASP A 81 8.73 4.86 -1.44
C ASP A 81 7.60 4.21 -2.22
N TRP A 82 7.79 2.93 -2.48
CA TRP A 82 6.90 2.10 -3.28
C TRP A 82 6.42 0.92 -2.45
N LEU A 83 5.11 0.84 -2.24
CA LEU A 83 4.44 -0.27 -1.58
C LEU A 83 3.80 -1.17 -2.64
N TYR A 84 4.48 -2.24 -3.00
CA TYR A 84 4.00 -3.18 -4.00
C TYR A 84 2.97 -4.14 -3.41
N PHE A 85 1.89 -4.44 -4.12
CA PHE A 85 0.95 -5.46 -3.66
C PHE A 85 1.62 -6.83 -3.64
N SER A 86 1.48 -7.54 -2.52
CA SER A 86 1.85 -8.96 -2.46
C SER A 86 1.06 -9.76 -3.49
N ARG A 87 1.64 -10.89 -3.93
CA ARG A 87 0.95 -11.83 -4.82
C ARG A 87 -0.34 -12.38 -4.22
N ASP A 88 -0.41 -12.47 -2.89
CA ASP A 88 -1.56 -13.01 -2.17
C ASP A 88 -2.70 -11.98 -2.05
N SER A 89 -2.37 -10.69 -1.94
CA SER A 89 -3.37 -9.62 -1.87
C SER A 89 -3.84 -9.14 -3.25
N TRP A 90 -3.02 -9.30 -4.30
CA TRP A 90 -3.38 -8.81 -5.64
C TRP A 90 -4.69 -9.36 -6.22
N PRO A 91 -5.02 -10.67 -6.09
CA PRO A 91 -6.29 -11.21 -6.57
C PRO A 91 -7.52 -10.45 -6.03
N LEU A 92 -7.44 -9.93 -4.80
CA LEU A 92 -8.51 -9.15 -4.18
C LEU A 92 -8.92 -7.94 -5.03
N LEU A 93 -7.96 -7.27 -5.67
CA LEU A 93 -8.21 -6.11 -6.51
C LEU A 93 -8.50 -6.53 -7.96
N ARG A 94 -7.66 -7.43 -8.48
CA ARG A 94 -7.73 -7.91 -9.87
C ARG A 94 -9.07 -8.53 -10.20
N ASP A 95 -9.64 -9.33 -9.30
CA ASP A 95 -10.86 -10.09 -9.56
C ASP A 95 -12.10 -9.18 -9.62
N TYR A 96 -12.01 -7.97 -9.06
CA TYR A 96 -13.01 -6.89 -9.22
C TYR A 96 -12.73 -5.99 -10.44
N GLY A 97 -11.70 -6.30 -11.24
CA GLY A 97 -11.31 -5.49 -12.39
C GLY A 97 -10.69 -4.13 -12.01
N ILE A 98 -10.14 -4.01 -10.81
CA ILE A 98 -9.48 -2.81 -10.34
C ILE A 98 -8.07 -2.78 -10.96
N LEU A 99 -7.86 -1.86 -11.89
CA LEU A 99 -6.64 -1.78 -12.70
C LEU A 99 -5.78 -0.58 -12.31
N PRO A 100 -4.45 -0.68 -12.43
CA PRO A 100 -3.56 0.47 -12.30
C PRO A 100 -3.96 1.62 -13.24
N GLU A 101 -3.61 2.84 -12.86
CA GLU A 101 -3.88 4.12 -13.56
C GLU A 101 -5.35 4.52 -13.72
N HIS A 102 -6.30 3.64 -13.41
CA HIS A 102 -7.74 3.89 -13.52
C HIS A 102 -8.43 4.10 -12.18
N PHE A 103 -7.76 3.77 -11.08
CA PHE A 103 -8.37 3.73 -9.76
C PHE A 103 -7.55 4.48 -8.71
N ILE A 104 -8.26 5.19 -7.84
CA ILE A 104 -7.75 5.75 -6.60
C ILE A 104 -8.15 4.80 -5.48
N ILE A 105 -7.21 4.50 -4.60
CA ILE A 105 -7.44 3.65 -3.43
C ILE A 105 -7.04 4.41 -2.17
N THR A 106 -7.88 4.28 -1.14
CA THR A 106 -7.57 4.73 0.21
C THR A 106 -7.33 3.50 1.07
N VAL A 107 -6.15 3.42 1.68
CA VAL A 107 -5.77 2.31 2.57
C VAL A 107 -5.35 2.83 3.94
N SER A 108 -5.57 2.05 4.99
CA SER A 108 -4.99 2.25 6.31
C SER A 108 -3.83 1.28 6.50
N LEU A 109 -2.60 1.77 6.56
CA LEU A 109 -1.42 0.97 6.92
C LEU A 109 -1.32 0.91 8.45
N LYS A 110 -1.31 -0.29 9.01
CA LYS A 110 -1.45 -0.53 10.46
C LYS A 110 -0.19 -1.08 11.10
N GLU A 111 0.50 -2.00 10.42
CA GLU A 111 1.62 -2.74 11.01
C GLU A 111 2.75 -2.90 9.98
N ILE A 112 3.98 -2.82 10.46
CA ILE A 112 5.18 -3.29 9.76
C ILE A 112 5.55 -4.65 10.36
N ARG A 113 5.82 -5.64 9.50
CA ARG A 113 6.37 -6.94 9.89
C ARG A 113 7.75 -7.08 9.28
N THR A 114 8.73 -7.27 10.14
CA THR A 114 10.10 -7.67 9.79
C THR A 114 10.36 -9.07 10.33
N ASP A 115 11.50 -9.66 10.00
CA ASP A 115 11.90 -10.97 10.54
C ASP A 115 12.10 -10.94 12.07
N GLU A 116 12.35 -9.76 12.62
CA GLU A 116 12.71 -9.56 14.03
C GLU A 116 11.50 -9.18 14.89
N GLU A 117 10.56 -8.40 14.34
CA GLU A 117 9.45 -7.87 15.12
C GLU A 117 8.24 -7.42 14.27
N THR A 118 7.12 -7.16 14.96
CA THR A 118 5.96 -6.48 14.43
C THR A 118 5.80 -5.13 15.12
N VAL A 119 5.77 -4.05 14.34
CA VAL A 119 5.70 -2.67 14.84
C VAL A 119 4.41 -2.02 14.36
N GLU A 120 3.64 -1.45 15.29
CA GLU A 120 2.43 -0.69 14.96
C GLU A 120 2.79 0.67 14.32
N ILE A 121 2.12 1.01 13.23
CA ILE A 121 2.24 2.29 12.54
C ILE A 121 1.32 3.30 13.23
N TYR A 122 1.91 4.37 13.79
CA TYR A 122 1.20 5.48 14.44
C TYR A 122 0.08 5.04 15.41
N PRO A 123 0.39 4.28 16.47
CA PRO A 123 -0.62 3.63 17.32
C PRO A 123 -1.53 4.61 18.10
N LYS A 124 -1.18 5.90 18.14
CA LYS A 124 -1.86 6.92 18.94
C LYS A 124 -2.81 7.82 18.16
N ARG A 125 -2.72 7.86 16.82
CA ARG A 125 -3.62 8.65 15.97
C ARG A 125 -3.51 8.22 14.51
N ASP A 126 -4.58 8.48 13.76
CA ASP A 126 -4.48 8.40 12.31
C ASP A 126 -3.66 9.58 11.75
N VAL A 127 -2.74 9.26 10.86
CA VAL A 127 -1.98 10.21 10.06
C VAL A 127 -2.49 10.08 8.63
N VAL A 128 -2.96 11.16 8.02
CA VAL A 128 -3.54 11.15 6.68
C VAL A 128 -2.58 11.80 5.70
N VAL A 129 -2.32 11.13 4.57
CA VAL A 129 -1.37 11.55 3.53
C VAL A 129 -1.90 11.33 2.12
#